data_AF-A0A2W4XDP7-F1
#
_entry.id   AF-A0A2W4XDP7-F1
#
_cell.length_a   1.000
_cell.length_b   1.000
_cell.length_c   1.000
_cell.angle_alpha   90.00
_cell.angle_beta   90.00
_cell.angle_gamma   90.00
#
_symmetry.space_group_name_H-M   'P 1'
#
loop_
_entity.id
_entity.type
_entity.pdbx_description
1 polymer ?
#
loop_
_entity_poly.entity_id
_entity_poly.type
_entity_poly.pdbx_seq_one_letter_code
_entity_poly.pdbx_strand_id
1 'polypeptide(L)'
;MTSAPLPSQPGRLSALAVYVFYLLSIPSFAIFALVGVIVAIASREGAGPLARSHLDYQVRIWFTAFWWSIGIAILCLIGWMLTIVLIGFPILLLVWIAAICIFIWFTVVSFLGLLALLDGRPK
;
A
#
# COMPACT_ATOMS: atom_id res chain seq x y z
N MET A 1 -21.46 -10.80 -28.27
CA MET A 1 -20.37 -9.82 -28.03
C MET A 1 -19.17 -10.61 -27.55
N THR A 2 -18.25 -10.93 -28.44
CA THR A 2 -17.05 -11.71 -28.13
C THR A 2 -16.11 -10.80 -27.36
N SER A 3 -15.96 -11.00 -26.05
CA SER A 3 -14.93 -10.30 -25.27
C SER A 3 -13.58 -10.83 -25.72
N ALA A 4 -12.98 -10.19 -26.73
CA ALA A 4 -11.59 -10.42 -27.06
C ALA A 4 -10.77 -10.26 -25.76
N PRO A 5 -9.99 -11.26 -25.34
CA PRO A 5 -9.15 -11.11 -24.17
C PRO A 5 -8.24 -9.90 -24.43
N LEU A 6 -8.26 -8.92 -23.53
CA LEU A 6 -7.39 -7.76 -23.60
C LEU A 6 -5.96 -8.29 -23.82
N PRO A 7 -5.22 -7.81 -24.83
CA PRO A 7 -3.88 -8.32 -25.11
C PRO A 7 -3.08 -8.33 -23.82
N SER A 8 -2.50 -9.49 -23.49
CA SER A 8 -1.75 -9.70 -22.25
C SER A 8 -0.51 -8.82 -22.26
N GLN A 9 -0.64 -7.59 -21.76
CA GLN A 9 0.48 -6.67 -21.66
C GLN A 9 1.50 -7.22 -20.65
N PRO A 10 2.81 -7.19 -20.97
CA PRO A 10 3.85 -7.61 -20.06
C PRO A 10 3.72 -6.95 -18.68
N GLY A 11 3.78 -7.74 -17.61
CA GLY A 11 3.71 -7.24 -16.22
C GLY A 11 2.32 -6.90 -15.70
N ARG A 12 1.24 -7.04 -16.48
CA ARG A 12 -0.13 -6.75 -16.01
C ARG A 12 -0.56 -7.65 -14.84
N LEU A 13 -0.21 -8.93 -14.90
CA LEU A 13 -0.49 -9.88 -13.81
C LEU A 13 0.29 -9.50 -12.54
N SER A 14 1.55 -9.11 -12.67
CA SER A 14 2.37 -8.64 -11.55
C SER A 14 1.73 -7.42 -10.89
N ALA A 15 1.33 -6.41 -11.67
CA ALA A 15 0.66 -5.23 -11.14
C ALA A 15 -0.66 -5.58 -10.42
N LEU A 16 -1.44 -6.53 -10.95
CA LEU A 16 -2.65 -7.02 -10.28
C LEU A 16 -2.32 -7.71 -8.96
N ALA A 17 -1.36 -8.63 -8.96
CA ALA A 17 -0.95 -9.38 -7.77
C ALA A 17 -0.47 -8.45 -6.64
N VAL A 18 0.27 -7.38 -6.97
CA VAL A 18 0.73 -6.40 -5.99
C VAL A 18 -0.45 -5.68 -5.32
N TYR A 19 -1.46 -5.25 -6.07
CA TYR A 19 -2.66 -4.65 -5.46
C TYR A 19 -3.41 -5.64 -4.56
N VAL A 20 -3.51 -6.90 -4.99
CA VAL A 20 -4.13 -7.96 -4.15
C VAL A 20 -3.33 -8.16 -2.87
N PHE A 21 -2.00 -8.21 -2.93
CA PHE A 21 -1.16 -8.30 -1.74
C PHE A 21 -1.29 -7.07 -0.83
N TYR A 22 -1.43 -5.87 -1.39
CA TYR A 22 -1.68 -4.66 -0.60
C TYR A 22 -3.04 -4.70 0.08
N LEU A 23 -4.09 -5.24 -0.55
CA LEU A 23 -5.41 -5.42 0.08
C LEU A 23 -5.40 -6.52 1.15
N LEU A 24 -4.62 -7.58 0.94
CA LEU A 24 -4.40 -8.65 1.93
C LEU A 24 -3.43 -8.26 3.06
N SER A 25 -2.90 -7.02 3.06
CA SER A 25 -2.07 -6.51 4.15
C SER A 25 -2.82 -6.45 5.48
N ILE A 26 -4.15 -6.31 5.44
CA ILE A 26 -5.03 -6.21 6.62
C ILE A 26 -4.97 -7.48 7.50
N PRO A 27 -5.36 -8.67 7.01
CA PRO A 27 -5.32 -9.90 7.82
C PRO A 27 -3.89 -10.37 8.15
N SER A 28 -2.87 -9.85 7.45
CA SER A 28 -1.49 -10.33 7.55
C SER A 28 -0.57 -9.41 8.35
N PHE A 29 -1.11 -8.41 9.06
CA PHE A 29 -0.29 -7.41 9.76
C PHE A 29 0.82 -6.81 8.86
N ALA A 30 0.44 -6.40 7.65
CA ALA A 30 1.30 -5.81 6.63
C ALA A 30 2.36 -6.71 5.97
N ILE A 31 2.43 -8.02 6.29
CA ILE A 31 3.40 -8.94 5.66
C ILE A 31 3.21 -8.98 4.14
N PHE A 32 1.96 -9.09 3.65
CA PHE A 32 1.71 -9.09 2.21
C PHE A 32 2.05 -7.75 1.54
N ALA A 33 1.97 -6.61 2.25
CA ALA A 33 2.40 -5.34 1.69
C ALA A 33 3.91 -5.33 1.37
N LEU A 34 4.74 -5.94 2.23
CA LEU A 34 6.17 -6.08 1.98
C LEU A 34 6.44 -7.00 0.78
N VAL A 35 5.76 -8.14 0.68
CA VAL A 35 5.86 -9.03 -0.48
C VAL A 35 5.46 -8.30 -1.76
N GLY A 36 4.37 -7.51 -1.71
CA GLY A 36 3.89 -6.71 -2.83
C GLY A 36 4.93 -5.72 -3.35
N VAL A 37 5.60 -4.97 -2.48
CA VAL A 37 6.60 -3.99 -2.95
C VAL A 37 7.83 -4.68 -3.56
N ILE A 38 8.25 -5.83 -3.03
CA ILE A 38 9.35 -6.62 -3.60
C ILE A 38 8.98 -7.07 -5.02
N VAL A 39 7.78 -7.61 -5.21
CA VAL A 39 7.28 -8.00 -6.54
C VAL A 39 7.20 -6.79 -7.47
N ALA A 40 6.77 -5.63 -6.97
CA ALA A 40 6.65 -4.42 -7.76
C ALA A 40 8.02 -3.95 -8.29
N ILE A 41 9.03 -3.91 -7.42
CA ILE A 41 10.40 -3.53 -7.78
C ILE A 41 11.02 -4.54 -8.75
N ALA A 42 10.82 -5.84 -8.53
CA ALA A 42 11.37 -6.88 -9.39
C ALA A 42 10.71 -6.92 -10.78
N SER A 43 9.42 -6.59 -10.88
CA SER A 43 8.65 -6.74 -12.12
C SER A 43 8.65 -5.49 -13.01
N ARG A 44 9.03 -4.32 -12.49
CA ARG A 44 8.81 -3.05 -13.22
C ARG A 44 9.67 -2.88 -14.48
N GLU A 45 10.86 -3.47 -14.56
CA GLU A 45 11.80 -3.21 -15.66
C GLU A 45 11.38 -3.85 -16.99
N GLY A 46 10.69 -4.99 -16.96
CA GLY A 46 10.17 -5.68 -18.15
C GLY A 46 8.69 -5.41 -18.44
N ALA A 47 8.05 -4.49 -17.71
CA ALA A 47 6.62 -4.24 -17.81
C ALA A 47 6.28 -3.31 -19.00
N GLY A 48 5.15 -3.58 -19.67
CA GLY A 48 4.60 -2.67 -20.67
C GLY A 48 4.17 -1.32 -20.04
N PRO A 49 3.94 -0.27 -20.85
CA PRO A 49 3.74 1.09 -20.35
C PRO A 49 2.61 1.22 -19.31
N LEU A 50 1.50 0.53 -19.52
CA LEU A 50 0.38 0.52 -18.57
C LEU A 50 0.81 -0.09 -17.23
N ALA A 51 1.32 -1.33 -17.25
CA ALA A 51 1.74 -2.03 -16.04
C ALA A 51 2.87 -1.30 -15.30
N ARG A 52 3.81 -0.69 -16.03
CA ARG A 52 4.88 0.12 -15.47
C ARG A 52 4.35 1.28 -14.62
N SER A 53 3.35 2.01 -15.12
CA SER A 53 2.74 3.12 -14.37
C SER A 53 2.16 2.67 -13.02
N HIS A 54 1.48 1.52 -13.00
CA HIS A 54 0.96 0.94 -11.76
C HIS A 54 2.06 0.46 -10.81
N LEU A 55 3.10 -0.20 -11.31
CA LEU A 55 4.18 -0.72 -10.47
C LEU A 55 4.97 0.42 -9.82
N ASP A 56 5.28 1.49 -10.56
CA ASP A 56 5.93 2.67 -9.99
C ASP A 56 5.00 3.39 -8.97
N TYR A 57 3.70 3.47 -9.24
CA TYR A 57 2.71 3.97 -8.29
C TYR A 57 2.66 3.13 -7.01
N GLN A 58 2.65 1.80 -7.14
CA GLN A 58 2.60 0.85 -6.02
C GLN A 58 3.83 0.94 -5.12
N VAL A 59 5.02 1.14 -5.72
CA VAL A 59 6.25 1.41 -4.97
C VAL A 59 6.13 2.72 -4.20
N ARG A 60 5.65 3.80 -4.86
CA ARG A 60 5.49 5.11 -4.23
C ARG A 60 4.56 5.06 -3.01
N ILE A 61 3.35 4.49 -3.16
CA ILE A 61 2.37 4.45 -2.06
C ILE A 61 2.87 3.60 -0.88
N TRP A 62 3.63 2.54 -1.14
CA TRP A 62 4.23 1.73 -0.09
C TRP A 62 5.26 2.51 0.70
N PHE A 63 6.18 3.20 0.04
CA PHE A 63 7.17 4.04 0.74
C PHE A 63 6.51 5.19 1.50
N THR A 64 5.44 5.79 0.95
CA THR A 64 4.65 6.79 1.68
C THR A 64 4.07 6.20 2.97
N ALA A 65 3.40 5.05 2.89
CA ALA A 65 2.83 4.38 4.06
C ALA A 65 3.92 3.94 5.07
N PHE A 66 5.06 3.46 4.59
CA PHE A 66 6.20 3.05 5.40
C PHE A 66 6.73 4.22 6.24
N TRP A 67 7.05 5.36 5.62
CA TRP A 67 7.60 6.51 6.35
C TRP A 67 6.60 7.11 7.34
N TRP A 68 5.31 7.17 7.00
CA TRP A 68 4.27 7.56 7.95
C TRP A 68 4.18 6.59 9.13
N SER A 69 4.26 5.29 8.86
CA SER A 69 4.25 4.25 9.91
C SER A 69 5.46 4.36 10.84
N ILE A 70 6.64 4.70 10.32
CA ILE A 70 7.83 4.99 11.15
C ILE A 70 7.58 6.21 12.05
N GLY A 71 7.06 7.31 11.51
CA GLY A 71 6.73 8.50 12.30
C GLY A 71 5.72 8.21 13.42
N ILE A 72 4.67 7.44 13.11
CA ILE A 72 3.66 6.99 14.07
C ILE A 72 4.28 6.08 15.13
N ALA A 73 5.19 5.17 14.75
CA ALA A 73 5.88 4.28 15.69
C ALA A 73 6.78 5.04 16.66
N ILE A 74 7.49 6.07 16.18
CA ILE A 74 8.30 6.96 17.04
C ILE A 74 7.39 7.70 18.03
N LEU A 75 6.27 8.27 17.55
CA LEU A 75 5.31 8.95 18.42
C LEU A 75 4.66 8.00 19.43
N CYS A 76 4.41 6.75 19.04
CA CYS A 76 3.93 5.68 19.92
C CYS A 76 4.94 5.42 21.05
N LEU A 77 6.22 5.28 20.73
CA LEU A 77 7.28 5.07 21.72
C LEU A 77 7.36 6.24 22.71
N ILE A 78 7.31 7.48 22.21
CA ILE A 78 7.29 8.70 23.05
C ILE A 78 6.04 8.70 23.94
N GLY A 79 4.86 8.47 23.36
CA GLY A 79 3.60 8.38 24.08
C GLY A 79 3.62 7.33 25.19
N TRP A 80 4.21 6.16 24.92
CA TRP A 80 4.38 5.10 25.90
C TRP A 80 5.24 5.54 27.08
N MET A 81 6.39 6.20 26.85
CA MET A 81 7.24 6.70 27.92
C MET A 81 6.54 7.77 28.79
N LEU A 82 5.72 8.63 28.17
CA LEU A 82 4.94 9.64 28.90
C LEU A 82 3.73 9.08 29.67
N THR A 83 3.40 7.77 29.55
CA THR A 83 2.32 7.17 30.34
C THR A 83 2.63 7.18 31.85
N ILE A 84 3.92 7.18 32.22
CA ILE A 84 4.38 7.29 33.61
C ILE A 84 3.81 8.54 34.30
N VAL A 85 3.61 9.62 33.53
CA VAL A 85 3.02 10.89 34.01
C VAL A 85 1.60 11.13 33.48
N LEU A 86 0.92 10.08 33.01
CA LEU A 86 -0.45 10.06 32.47
C LEU A 86 -0.70 10.87 31.18
N ILE A 87 0.23 11.75 30.76
CA ILE A 87 0.13 12.52 29.50
C ILE A 87 0.30 11.60 28.27
N GLY A 88 0.88 10.41 28.44
CA GLY A 88 1.00 9.42 27.38
C GLY A 88 -0.33 8.96 26.78
N PHE A 89 -1.40 8.87 27.58
CA PHE A 89 -2.70 8.37 27.12
C PHE A 89 -3.31 9.15 25.95
N PRO A 90 -3.45 10.50 26.02
CA PRO A 90 -3.94 11.26 24.87
C PRO A 90 -3.02 11.15 23.63
N ILE A 91 -1.70 11.03 23.82
CA ILE A 91 -0.77 10.84 22.71
C ILE A 91 -1.01 9.48 22.04
N LEU A 92 -1.16 8.41 22.82
CA LEU A 92 -1.42 7.07 22.31
C LEU A 92 -2.78 6.99 21.59
N LEU A 93 -3.79 7.75 22.04
CA LEU A 93 -5.06 7.88 21.31
C LEU A 93 -4.86 8.52 19.93
N LEU A 94 -4.07 9.59 19.84
CA LEU A 94 -3.75 10.23 18.56
C LEU A 94 -2.96 9.31 17.63
N VAL A 95 -2.01 8.53 18.18
CA VAL A 95 -1.25 7.50 17.45
C VAL A 95 -2.20 6.46 16.86
N TRP A 96 -3.16 5.98 17.64
CA TRP A 96 -4.15 4.99 17.18
C TRP A 96 -5.03 5.54 16.05
N ILE A 97 -5.53 6.77 16.18
CA ILE A 97 -6.31 7.45 15.13
C ILE A 97 -5.46 7.61 13.86
N ALA A 98 -4.22 8.09 13.99
CA ALA A 98 -3.31 8.27 12.86
C ALA A 98 -3.00 6.95 12.14
N ALA A 99 -2.76 5.88 12.90
CA ALA A 99 -2.53 4.53 12.35
C ALA A 99 -3.73 4.04 11.53
N ILE A 100 -4.96 4.23 12.04
CA ILE A 100 -6.18 3.90 11.31
C ILE A 100 -6.34 4.73 10.03
N CYS A 101 -6.07 6.04 10.11
CA CYS A 101 -6.13 6.92 8.93
C CYS A 101 -5.17 6.45 7.82
N ILE A 102 -3.92 6.12 8.17
CA ILE A 102 -2.94 5.59 7.20
C ILE A 102 -3.41 4.25 6.63
N PHE A 103 -3.97 3.38 7.47
CA PHE A 103 -4.45 2.07 7.05
C PHE A 103 -5.62 2.15 6.07
N ILE A 104 -6.62 2.99 6.37
CA ILE A 104 -7.77 3.25 5.50
C ILE A 104 -7.28 3.87 4.20
N TRP A 105 -6.42 4.89 4.26
CA TRP A 105 -5.87 5.54 3.08
C TRP A 105 -5.14 4.55 2.16
N PHE A 106 -4.25 3.72 2.72
CA PHE A 106 -3.48 2.74 1.96
C PHE A 106 -4.40 1.70 1.28
N THR A 107 -5.44 1.26 1.98
CA THR A 107 -6.44 0.32 1.45
C THR A 107 -7.24 0.95 0.31
N VAL A 108 -7.78 2.15 0.52
CA VAL A 108 -8.59 2.88 -0.47
C VAL A 108 -7.77 3.15 -1.73
N VAL A 109 -6.55 3.65 -1.58
CA VAL A 109 -5.66 3.95 -2.70
C VAL A 109 -5.29 2.69 -3.47
N SER A 110 -5.03 1.57 -2.78
CA SER A 110 -4.74 0.29 -3.42
C SER A 110 -5.96 -0.25 -4.18
N PHE A 111 -7.15 -0.14 -3.61
CA PHE A 111 -8.40 -0.54 -4.25
C PHE A 111 -8.70 0.30 -5.50
N LEU A 112 -8.59 1.63 -5.41
CA LEU A 112 -8.75 2.53 -6.56
C LEU A 112 -7.65 2.33 -7.61
N GLY A 113 -6.47 1.89 -7.19
CA GLY A 113 -5.37 1.47 -8.05
C GLY A 113 -5.74 0.23 -8.87
N LEU A 114 -6.27 -0.78 -8.19
CA LEU A 114 -6.75 -2.02 -8.81
C LEU A 114 -7.87 -1.76 -9.83
N LEU A 115 -8.88 -0.97 -9.46
CA LEU A 115 -9.97 -0.63 -10.38
C LEU A 115 -9.45 0.07 -11.65
N ALA A 116 -8.51 1.00 -11.53
CA ALA A 116 -7.91 1.65 -12.69
C ALA A 116 -7.14 0.66 -13.59
N LEU A 117 -6.43 -0.31 -13.01
CA LEU A 117 -5.71 -1.35 -13.76
C LEU A 117 -6.69 -2.26 -14.52
N LEU A 118 -7.83 -2.59 -13.91
CA LEU A 118 -8.90 -3.36 -14.55
C LEU A 118 -9.53 -2.58 -15.70
N ASP A 119 -9.74 -1.27 -15.52
CA ASP A 119 -10.25 -0.35 -16.54
C ASP A 119 -9.22 0.02 -17.62
N GLY A 120 -7.96 -0.42 -17.51
CA GLY A 120 -6.91 -0.11 -18.48
C GLY A 120 -6.40 1.34 -18.43
N ARG A 121 -6.59 2.03 -17.30
CA ARG A 121 -6.18 3.43 -17.09
C ARG A 121 -4.85 3.52 -16.32
N PRO A 122 -3.91 4.40 -16.73
CA PRO A 122 -2.63 4.58 -16.03
C PRO A 122 -2.78 5.27 -14.66
N LYS A 123 -1.71 5.26 -13.85
CA LYS A 123 -1.64 5.77 -12.47
C LYS A 123 -0.40 6.62 -12.17
#